data_AF-G3SMQ7-F1
#
_entry.id   AF-G3SMQ7-F1
#
_cell.length_a   1.000
_cell.length_b   1.000
_cell.length_c   1.000
_cell.angle_alpha   90.00
_cell.angle_beta   90.00
_cell.angle_gamma   90.00
#
_symmetry.space_group_name_H-M   'P 1'
#
loop_
_entity.id
_entity.type
_entity.pdbx_description
1 polymer ?
#
loop_
_entity_poly.entity_id
_entity_poly.type
_entity_poly.pdbx_seq_one_letter_code
_entity_poly.pdbx_strand_id
1 'polypeptide(L)'
;VWKSELPRDHPAVIKRRFTSVLVVSSLSPLCVLLWRELTGIQPGTSLLTLMGFRLEGIFPAALLPLLLTMILFLGPLMQLSMDCPCDLADGLKVVLAPRSWARCLTDMRWLRNQVIAPLTEELVFRACMLPMLAPCTGLGPAVFTCPLFFGVAHFHHIIEQLRFRQSSVGSIVLSAGESWSLPGVVLGWGGLLLSPSSGHLIGPVLCHSFCNYMGFPAVCAALEHPQRRHLLAGYALGVGLFLLLLQPLTDPKLYGSLPLCVLLERAGGSEAPLCS
;
A
#
# COMPACT_ATOMS: atom_id res chain seq x y z
N VAL A 1 -18.03 14.47 -3.08
CA VAL A 1 -18.63 15.18 -4.24
C VAL A 1 -20.05 14.71 -4.57
N TRP A 2 -20.37 13.41 -4.58
CA TRP A 2 -21.71 12.94 -4.95
C TRP A 2 -22.51 12.43 -3.76
N LYS A 3 -23.63 13.08 -3.41
CA LYS A 3 -24.65 12.49 -2.52
C LYS A 3 -25.38 11.40 -3.32
N SER A 4 -25.49 10.21 -2.75
CA SER A 4 -26.16 9.06 -3.36
C SER A 4 -26.97 8.33 -2.30
N GLU A 5 -28.23 8.02 -2.61
CA GLU A 5 -29.09 7.16 -1.80
C GLU A 5 -28.81 5.66 -2.05
N LEU A 6 -28.05 5.35 -3.11
CA LEU A 6 -27.67 3.99 -3.48
C LEU A 6 -26.44 3.50 -2.69
N PRO A 7 -26.38 2.19 -2.37
CA PRO A 7 -25.24 1.59 -1.66
C PRO A 7 -23.93 1.69 -2.46
N ARG A 8 -22.80 1.71 -1.76
CA ARG A 8 -21.44 1.89 -2.30
C ARG A 8 -21.11 0.97 -3.48
N ASP A 9 -21.62 -0.26 -3.46
CA ASP A 9 -21.32 -1.28 -4.47
C ASP A 9 -22.27 -1.30 -5.66
N HIS A 10 -23.15 -0.30 -5.76
CA HIS A 10 -23.97 -0.09 -6.94
C HIS A 10 -23.10 0.41 -8.11
N PRO A 11 -23.21 -0.17 -9.31
CA PRO A 11 -22.29 0.10 -10.43
C PRO A 11 -22.25 1.58 -10.84
N ALA A 12 -23.37 2.31 -10.74
CA ALA A 12 -23.40 3.74 -11.01
C ALA A 12 -22.60 4.58 -9.99
N VAL A 13 -22.61 4.18 -8.72
CA VAL A 13 -21.83 4.84 -7.65
C VAL A 13 -20.35 4.54 -7.83
N ILE A 14 -20.01 3.28 -8.15
CA ILE A 14 -18.64 2.88 -8.46
C ILE A 14 -18.07 3.72 -9.60
N LYS A 15 -18.77 3.81 -10.75
CA LYS A 15 -18.30 4.60 -11.91
C LYS A 15 -18.07 6.07 -11.55
N ARG A 16 -18.99 6.72 -10.82
CA ARG A 16 -18.84 8.13 -10.43
C ARG A 16 -17.69 8.37 -9.45
N ARG A 17 -17.53 7.50 -8.46
CA ARG A 17 -16.41 7.57 -7.51
C ARG A 17 -15.08 7.32 -8.24
N PHE A 18 -15.06 6.36 -9.16
CA PHE A 18 -13.91 6.05 -10.01
C PHE A 18 -13.45 7.26 -10.84
N THR A 19 -14.38 7.92 -11.55
CA THR A 19 -14.06 9.14 -12.31
C THR A 19 -13.55 10.24 -11.40
N SER A 20 -14.17 10.44 -10.23
CA SER A 20 -13.71 11.46 -9.27
C SER A 20 -12.30 11.19 -8.77
N VAL A 21 -11.99 9.93 -8.42
CA VAL A 21 -10.67 9.55 -7.94
C VAL A 21 -9.63 9.73 -9.05
N LEU A 22 -9.91 9.27 -10.27
CA LEU A 22 -9.02 9.47 -11.41
C LEU A 22 -8.71 10.95 -11.66
N VAL A 23 -9.73 11.81 -11.67
CA VAL A 23 -9.54 13.26 -11.87
C VAL A 23 -8.66 13.86 -10.77
N VAL A 24 -8.95 13.57 -9.50
CA VAL A 24 -8.15 14.09 -8.38
C VAL A 24 -6.71 13.57 -8.44
N SER A 25 -6.52 12.28 -8.73
CA SER A 25 -5.21 11.67 -8.90
C SER A 25 -4.42 12.26 -10.07
N SER A 26 -5.07 12.60 -11.19
CA SER A 26 -4.42 13.27 -12.32
C SER A 26 -4.06 14.73 -12.05
N LEU A 27 -4.81 15.43 -11.19
CA LEU A 27 -4.52 16.80 -10.79
C LEU A 27 -3.46 16.89 -9.68
N SER A 28 -3.30 15.86 -8.86
CA SER A 28 -2.37 15.84 -7.72
C SER A 28 -0.89 16.14 -8.08
N PRO A 29 -0.34 15.66 -9.21
CA PRO A 29 1.00 16.04 -9.66
C PRO A 29 1.15 17.55 -9.93
N LEU A 30 0.07 18.24 -10.34
CA LEU A 30 0.09 19.69 -10.55
C LEU A 30 0.27 20.44 -9.23
N CYS A 31 -0.26 19.90 -8.12
CA CYS A 31 -0.03 20.47 -6.80
C CYS A 31 1.45 20.39 -6.40
N VAL A 32 2.14 19.29 -6.74
CA VAL A 32 3.59 19.14 -6.49
C VAL A 32 4.39 20.12 -7.35
N LEU A 33 4.00 20.32 -8.62
CA LEU A 33 4.59 21.33 -9.49
C LEU A 33 4.41 22.74 -8.92
N LEU A 34 3.19 23.09 -8.53
CA LEU A 34 2.89 24.39 -7.94
C LEU A 34 3.69 24.61 -6.65
N TRP A 35 3.76 23.60 -5.78
CA TRP A 35 4.58 23.64 -4.57
C TRP A 35 6.06 23.88 -4.88
N ARG A 36 6.61 23.20 -5.89
CA ARG A 36 7.99 23.39 -6.34
C ARG A 36 8.25 24.83 -6.80
N GLU A 37 7.35 25.39 -7.61
CA GLU A 37 7.48 26.77 -8.09
C GLU A 37 7.35 27.79 -6.96
N LEU A 38 6.44 27.57 -6.01
CA LEU A 38 6.21 28.48 -4.88
C LEU A 38 7.34 28.45 -3.85
N THR A 39 7.94 27.28 -3.60
CA THR A 39 9.02 27.13 -2.61
C THR A 39 10.40 27.40 -3.19
N GLY A 40 10.55 27.35 -4.51
CA GLY A 40 11.84 27.50 -5.19
C GLY A 40 12.82 26.35 -4.92
N ILE A 41 12.39 25.29 -4.22
CA ILE A 41 13.24 24.13 -3.92
C ILE A 41 13.45 23.36 -5.22
N GLN A 42 14.70 23.32 -5.71
CA GLN A 42 15.04 22.62 -6.93
C GLN A 42 15.58 21.21 -6.61
N PRO A 43 14.77 20.14 -6.77
CA PRO A 43 15.22 18.76 -6.55
C PRO A 43 16.33 18.31 -7.50
N GLY A 44 16.59 19.06 -8.58
CA GLY A 44 17.55 18.71 -9.65
C GLY A 44 17.24 17.39 -10.36
N THR A 45 16.03 16.86 -10.17
CA THR A 45 15.49 15.66 -10.81
C THR A 45 14.13 15.99 -11.41
N SER A 46 13.65 15.16 -12.35
CA SER A 46 12.33 15.37 -12.94
C SER A 46 11.21 15.15 -11.91
N LEU A 47 10.06 15.80 -12.11
CA LEU A 47 8.88 15.61 -11.25
C LEU A 47 8.50 14.14 -11.14
N LEU A 48 8.50 13.42 -12.27
CA LEU A 48 8.16 12.01 -12.34
C LEU A 48 9.14 11.17 -11.51
N THR A 49 10.43 11.49 -11.57
CA THR A 49 11.47 10.84 -10.76
C THR A 49 11.24 11.09 -9.27
N LEU A 50 10.87 12.32 -8.88
CA LEU A 50 10.57 12.67 -7.48
C LEU A 50 9.32 11.93 -6.96
N MET A 51 8.33 11.76 -7.82
CA MET A 51 7.10 10.99 -7.56
C MET A 51 7.33 9.47 -7.58
N GLY A 52 8.54 9.02 -7.95
CA GLY A 52 8.93 7.62 -7.97
C GLY A 52 8.54 6.83 -9.22
N PHE A 53 8.29 7.52 -10.33
CA PHE A 53 8.25 6.91 -11.67
C PHE A 53 9.67 6.78 -12.21
N ARG A 54 10.27 5.61 -11.97
CA ARG A 54 11.63 5.29 -12.37
C ARG A 54 11.70 3.86 -12.91
N LEU A 55 12.62 3.66 -13.86
CA LEU A 55 12.88 2.35 -14.47
C LEU A 55 14.14 1.68 -13.89
N GLU A 56 15.10 2.48 -13.43
CA GLU A 56 16.32 2.00 -12.79
C GLU A 56 16.00 1.29 -11.47
N GLY A 57 16.27 0.00 -11.36
CA GLY A 57 15.96 -0.73 -10.12
C GLY A 57 14.47 -1.03 -9.93
N ILE A 58 13.64 -0.92 -10.99
CA ILE A 58 12.20 -1.21 -10.90
C ILE A 58 11.92 -2.67 -10.49
N PHE A 59 12.75 -3.61 -10.94
CA PHE A 59 12.60 -5.03 -10.61
C PHE A 59 12.82 -5.31 -9.11
N PRO A 60 13.95 -4.93 -8.49
CA PRO A 60 14.11 -5.08 -7.05
C PRO A 60 13.06 -4.26 -6.28
N ALA A 61 12.71 -3.05 -6.76
CA ALA A 61 11.66 -2.22 -6.17
C ALA A 61 10.27 -2.87 -6.17
N ALA A 62 9.95 -3.69 -7.16
CA ALA A 62 8.71 -4.45 -7.20
C ALA A 62 8.80 -5.74 -6.38
N LEU A 63 9.89 -6.50 -6.53
CA LEU A 63 9.99 -7.86 -6.04
C LEU A 63 10.32 -7.94 -4.54
N LEU A 64 11.32 -7.19 -4.06
CA LEU A 64 11.81 -7.34 -2.69
C LEU A 64 10.78 -6.87 -1.65
N PRO A 65 10.11 -5.71 -1.83
CA PRO A 65 9.03 -5.30 -0.93
C PRO A 65 7.85 -6.28 -0.92
N LEU A 66 7.48 -6.80 -2.10
CA LEU A 66 6.38 -7.74 -2.22
C LEU A 66 6.73 -9.06 -1.53
N LEU A 67 7.93 -9.59 -1.76
CA LEU A 67 8.42 -10.80 -1.11
C LEU A 67 8.42 -10.64 0.41
N LEU A 68 8.95 -9.52 0.92
CA LEU A 68 8.95 -9.22 2.35
C LEU A 68 7.53 -9.16 2.92
N THR A 69 6.58 -8.59 2.17
CA THR A 69 5.16 -8.58 2.54
C THR A 69 4.57 -10.00 2.55
N MET A 70 4.88 -10.83 1.55
CA MET A 70 4.42 -12.23 1.52
C MET A 70 4.99 -13.04 2.68
N ILE A 71 6.24 -12.79 3.09
CA ILE A 71 6.87 -13.42 4.26
C ILE A 71 6.12 -13.05 5.54
N LEU A 72 5.75 -11.78 5.71
CA LEU A 72 4.94 -11.37 6.86
C LEU A 72 3.57 -12.07 6.87
N PHE A 73 2.98 -12.25 5.69
CA PHE A 73 1.71 -12.95 5.49
C PHE A 73 1.86 -14.47 5.37
N LEU A 74 2.98 -15.06 5.82
CA LEU A 74 3.20 -16.50 5.77
C LEU A 74 2.10 -17.28 6.51
N GLY A 75 1.67 -16.82 7.68
CA GLY A 75 0.58 -17.44 8.43
C GLY A 75 -0.75 -17.51 7.65
N PRO A 76 -1.28 -16.37 7.16
CA PRO A 76 -2.47 -16.34 6.30
C PRO A 76 -2.32 -17.16 5.01
N LEU A 77 -1.14 -17.16 4.38
CA LEU A 77 -0.87 -17.96 3.19
C LEU A 77 -0.92 -19.48 3.48
N MET A 78 -0.34 -19.90 4.61
CA MET A 78 -0.44 -21.29 5.09
C MET A 78 -1.89 -21.68 5.35
N GLN A 79 -2.66 -20.80 6.00
CA GLN A 79 -4.08 -21.04 6.25
C GLN A 79 -4.87 -21.21 4.94
N LEU A 80 -4.66 -20.33 3.96
CA LEU A 80 -5.28 -20.44 2.64
C LEU A 80 -4.95 -21.76 1.94
N SER A 81 -3.69 -22.22 2.05
CA SER A 81 -3.25 -23.49 1.46
C SER A 81 -3.81 -24.73 2.15
N MET A 82 -4.14 -24.62 3.44
CA MET A 82 -4.73 -25.72 4.22
C MET A 82 -6.25 -25.79 3.99
N ASP A 83 -6.93 -24.64 3.93
CA ASP A 83 -8.38 -24.55 3.73
C ASP A 83 -8.78 -24.89 2.28
N CYS A 84 -7.89 -24.63 1.32
CA CYS A 84 -8.09 -24.96 -0.08
C CYS A 84 -6.95 -25.90 -0.52
N PRO A 85 -7.16 -27.23 -0.53
CA PRO A 85 -6.19 -28.19 -1.06
C PRO A 85 -6.18 -28.13 -2.59
N CYS A 86 -5.90 -26.95 -3.14
CA CYS A 86 -5.51 -26.80 -4.51
C CYS A 86 -4.11 -27.39 -4.62
N ASP A 87 -3.93 -28.41 -5.46
CA ASP A 87 -2.58 -28.78 -5.89
C ASP A 87 -1.89 -27.50 -6.38
N LEU A 88 -0.63 -27.30 -6.00
CA LEU A 88 0.16 -26.15 -6.42
C LEU A 88 0.11 -25.97 -7.96
N ALA A 89 0.01 -27.08 -8.69
CA ALA A 89 -0.20 -27.13 -10.13
C ALA A 89 -1.54 -26.51 -10.57
N ASP A 90 -2.63 -26.74 -9.85
CA ASP A 90 -3.95 -26.18 -10.18
C ASP A 90 -4.05 -24.70 -9.79
N GLY A 91 -3.44 -24.29 -8.68
CA GLY A 91 -3.25 -22.87 -8.35
C GLY A 91 -2.47 -22.14 -9.44
N LEU A 92 -1.36 -22.74 -9.90
CA LEU A 92 -0.53 -22.18 -10.97
C LEU A 92 -1.28 -22.14 -12.30
N LYS A 93 -2.10 -23.15 -12.63
CA LYS A 93 -2.97 -23.13 -13.83
C LYS A 93 -3.96 -21.97 -13.79
N VAL A 94 -4.56 -21.68 -12.64
CA VAL A 94 -5.50 -20.55 -12.50
C VAL A 94 -4.79 -19.21 -12.65
N VAL A 95 -3.60 -19.07 -12.05
CA VAL A 95 -2.76 -17.87 -12.18
C VAL A 95 -2.25 -17.68 -13.61
N LEU A 96 -1.93 -18.76 -14.33
CA LEU A 96 -1.45 -18.68 -15.71
C LEU A 96 -2.58 -18.65 -16.75
N ALA A 97 -3.84 -18.88 -16.36
CA ALA A 97 -4.97 -18.92 -17.29
C ALA A 97 -5.42 -17.50 -17.70
N PRO A 98 -5.28 -17.11 -18.98
CA PRO A 98 -5.66 -15.77 -19.44
C PRO A 98 -7.16 -15.48 -19.26
N ARG A 99 -8.00 -16.54 -19.35
CA ARG A 99 -9.46 -16.43 -19.15
C ARG A 99 -9.86 -16.09 -17.71
N SER A 100 -9.03 -16.44 -16.73
CA SER A 100 -9.27 -16.08 -15.33
C SER A 100 -8.97 -14.60 -15.11
N TRP A 101 -7.84 -14.13 -15.62
CA TRP A 101 -7.49 -12.70 -15.59
C TRP A 101 -8.46 -11.83 -16.38
N ALA A 102 -8.92 -12.28 -17.56
CA ALA A 102 -9.92 -11.55 -18.33
C ALA A 102 -11.23 -11.35 -17.53
N ARG A 103 -11.66 -12.35 -16.75
CA ARG A 103 -12.83 -12.21 -15.86
C ARG A 103 -12.58 -11.28 -14.68
N CYS A 104 -11.37 -11.29 -14.11
CA CYS A 104 -11.00 -10.33 -13.07
C CYS A 104 -10.98 -8.89 -13.61
N LEU A 105 -10.46 -8.69 -14.82
CA LEU A 105 -10.40 -7.36 -15.46
C LEU A 105 -11.77 -6.83 -15.89
N THR A 106 -12.74 -7.70 -16.18
CA THR A 106 -14.13 -7.27 -16.46
C THR A 106 -14.93 -7.00 -15.19
N ASP A 107 -14.51 -7.53 -14.03
CA ASP A 107 -15.12 -7.20 -12.75
C ASP A 107 -14.64 -5.84 -12.22
N MET A 108 -15.54 -4.85 -12.30
CA MET A 108 -15.30 -3.50 -11.82
C MET A 108 -14.99 -3.42 -10.32
N ARG A 109 -15.48 -4.35 -9.49
CA ARG A 109 -15.17 -4.37 -8.05
C ARG A 109 -13.76 -4.87 -7.81
N TRP A 110 -13.37 -5.94 -8.51
CA TRP A 110 -12.01 -6.46 -8.47
C TRP A 110 -11.01 -5.41 -8.94
N LEU A 111 -11.25 -4.80 -10.12
CA LEU A 111 -10.37 -3.77 -10.68
C LEU A 111 -10.23 -2.56 -9.73
N ARG A 112 -11.34 -2.13 -9.11
CA ARG A 112 -11.33 -1.06 -8.11
C ARG A 112 -10.44 -1.42 -6.93
N ASN A 113 -10.67 -2.58 -6.31
CA ASN A 113 -10.00 -2.96 -5.07
C ASN A 113 -8.53 -3.36 -5.27
N GLN A 114 -8.19 -3.98 -6.40
CA GLN A 114 -6.89 -4.61 -6.62
C GLN A 114 -5.92 -3.74 -7.42
N VAL A 115 -6.41 -2.81 -8.24
CA VAL A 115 -5.55 -1.98 -9.09
C VAL A 115 -5.74 -0.51 -8.78
N ILE A 116 -6.98 -0.02 -8.84
CA ILE A 116 -7.21 1.42 -8.91
C ILE A 116 -7.10 2.08 -7.55
N ALA A 117 -7.69 1.50 -6.50
CA ALA A 117 -7.54 2.00 -5.13
C ALA A 117 -6.05 2.02 -4.71
N PRO A 118 -5.30 0.91 -4.77
CA PRO A 118 -3.86 0.92 -4.46
C PRO A 118 -3.07 1.96 -5.25
N LEU A 119 -3.27 2.03 -6.57
CA LEU A 119 -2.52 2.96 -7.43
C LEU A 119 -2.82 4.43 -7.09
N THR A 120 -4.09 4.78 -6.94
CA THR A 120 -4.51 6.17 -6.74
C THR A 120 -4.19 6.66 -5.34
N GLU A 121 -4.29 5.79 -4.34
CA GLU A 121 -3.96 6.09 -2.95
C GLU A 121 -2.46 6.28 -2.76
N GLU A 122 -1.62 5.36 -3.25
CA GLU A 122 -0.16 5.53 -3.18
C GLU A 122 0.31 6.73 -4.02
N LEU A 123 -0.31 7.01 -5.17
CA LEU A 123 0.03 8.19 -5.96
C LEU A 123 -0.23 9.50 -5.19
N VAL A 124 -1.40 9.64 -4.56
CA VAL A 124 -1.77 10.87 -3.85
C VAL A 124 -0.99 11.02 -2.55
N PHE A 125 -0.98 9.99 -1.70
CA PHE A 125 -0.42 10.09 -0.35
C PHE A 125 1.09 9.87 -0.29
N ARG A 126 1.66 9.05 -1.18
CA ARG A 126 3.11 8.81 -1.20
C ARG A 126 3.80 9.63 -2.29
N ALA A 127 3.36 9.54 -3.54
CA ALA A 127 4.09 10.22 -4.61
C ALA A 127 3.89 11.75 -4.62
N CYS A 128 2.74 12.26 -4.17
CA CYS A 128 2.48 13.70 -4.16
C CYS A 128 2.67 14.34 -2.77
N MET A 129 2.08 13.77 -1.72
CA MET A 129 2.10 14.39 -0.39
C MET A 129 3.46 14.25 0.31
N LEU A 130 4.12 13.09 0.25
CA LEU A 130 5.39 12.86 0.95
C LEU A 130 6.52 13.82 0.52
N PRO A 131 6.76 14.10 -0.78
CA PRO A 131 7.80 15.04 -1.20
C PRO A 131 7.55 16.49 -0.77
N MET A 132 6.28 16.87 -0.54
CA MET A 132 5.94 18.20 -0.03
C MET A 132 6.11 18.30 1.48
N LEU A 133 5.82 17.21 2.22
CA LEU A 133 5.93 17.17 3.68
C LEU A 133 7.37 16.97 4.16
N ALA A 134 8.15 16.12 3.49
CA ALA A 134 9.49 15.75 3.93
C ALA A 134 10.43 16.95 4.12
N PRO A 135 10.49 17.96 3.23
CA PRO A 135 11.30 19.16 3.44
C PRO A 135 10.84 20.03 4.61
N CYS A 136 9.56 19.99 4.99
CA CYS A 136 9.01 20.82 6.06
C CYS A 136 9.14 20.19 7.44
N THR A 137 8.98 18.87 7.55
CA THR A 137 8.92 18.16 8.83
C THR A 137 10.10 17.21 9.07
N GLY A 138 10.96 17.04 8.07
CA GLY A 138 11.93 15.95 8.02
C GLY A 138 11.29 14.63 7.60
N LEU A 139 12.14 13.69 7.18
CA LEU A 139 11.74 12.44 6.55
C LEU A 139 10.99 11.49 7.47
N GLY A 140 11.51 11.26 8.69
CA GLY A 140 10.86 10.38 9.68
C GLY A 140 9.44 10.85 10.01
N PRO A 141 9.24 12.09 10.48
CA PRO A 141 7.91 12.62 10.77
C PRO A 141 6.98 12.63 9.54
N ALA A 142 7.47 12.95 8.34
CA ALA A 142 6.66 12.94 7.12
C ALA A 142 6.15 11.52 6.77
N VAL A 143 7.02 10.53 6.93
CA VAL A 143 6.71 9.11 6.73
C VAL A 143 5.61 8.62 7.68
N PHE A 144 5.60 9.08 8.93
CA PHE A 144 4.53 8.76 9.89
C PHE A 144 3.25 9.58 9.65
N THR A 145 3.38 10.82 9.16
CA THR A 145 2.25 11.73 9.00
C THR A 145 1.40 11.40 7.77
N CYS A 146 2.00 10.96 6.65
CA CYS A 146 1.24 10.62 5.44
C CYS A 146 0.18 9.52 5.68
N PRO A 147 0.49 8.39 6.35
CA PRO A 147 -0.51 7.38 6.72
C PRO A 147 -1.62 7.89 7.64
N LEU A 148 -1.37 8.91 8.46
CA LEU A 148 -2.42 9.51 9.30
C LEU A 148 -3.43 10.27 8.43
N PHE A 149 -2.97 11.06 7.46
CA PHE A 149 -3.86 11.71 6.49
C PHE A 149 -4.64 10.69 5.66
N PHE A 150 -4.01 9.58 5.28
CA PHE A 150 -4.67 8.46 4.64
C PHE A 150 -5.79 7.88 5.51
N GLY A 151 -5.51 7.56 6.79
CA GLY A 151 -6.51 7.04 7.73
C GLY A 151 -7.67 8.01 7.94
N VAL A 152 -7.39 9.31 8.04
CA VAL A 152 -8.42 10.36 8.18
C VAL A 152 -9.30 10.44 6.94
N ALA A 153 -8.72 10.38 5.74
CA ALA A 153 -9.47 10.41 4.49
C ALA A 153 -10.46 9.24 4.38
N HIS A 154 -10.19 8.11 5.02
CA HIS A 154 -11.03 6.91 4.99
C HIS A 154 -12.10 6.85 6.11
N PHE A 155 -12.16 7.82 7.04
CA PHE A 155 -13.25 7.90 8.03
C PHE A 155 -14.64 7.90 7.41
N HIS A 156 -14.77 8.43 6.19
CA HIS A 156 -16.05 8.46 5.49
C HIS A 156 -16.61 7.04 5.23
N HIS A 157 -15.77 6.00 5.12
CA HIS A 157 -16.22 4.62 5.01
C HIS A 157 -16.84 4.09 6.30
N ILE A 158 -16.26 4.45 7.46
CA ILE A 158 -16.79 4.09 8.78
C ILE A 158 -18.17 4.73 8.96
N ILE A 159 -18.31 6.01 8.61
CA ILE A 159 -19.59 6.74 8.66
C ILE A 159 -20.63 6.09 7.72
N GLU A 160 -20.22 5.70 6.51
CA GLU A 160 -21.09 5.05 5.53
C GLU A 160 -21.59 3.68 6.01
N GLN A 161 -20.71 2.86 6.59
CA GLN A 161 -21.07 1.55 7.16
C GLN A 161 -22.04 1.67 8.36
N LEU A 162 -21.79 2.63 9.25
CA LEU A 162 -22.70 2.95 10.35
C LEU A 162 -24.07 3.43 9.85
N ARG A 163 -24.08 4.24 8.78
CA ARG A 163 -25.30 4.82 8.20
C ARG A 163 -26.20 3.78 7.55
N PHE A 164 -25.63 2.83 6.81
CA PHE A 164 -26.40 1.81 6.09
C PHE A 164 -26.64 0.52 6.89
N ARG A 165 -26.18 0.44 8.15
CA ARG A 165 -26.29 -0.75 9.03
C ARG A 165 -25.86 -2.06 8.36
N GLN A 166 -24.95 -2.01 7.39
CA GLN A 166 -24.59 -3.17 6.55
C GLN A 166 -23.59 -4.13 7.21
N SER A 167 -23.16 -3.88 8.44
CA SER A 167 -21.93 -4.44 8.96
C SER A 167 -21.96 -4.51 10.50
N SER A 168 -21.56 -5.63 11.10
CA SER A 168 -21.39 -5.75 12.55
C SER A 168 -20.29 -4.80 13.03
N VAL A 169 -20.28 -4.44 14.31
CA VAL A 169 -19.22 -3.59 14.91
C VAL A 169 -17.83 -4.17 14.60
N GLY A 170 -17.71 -5.50 14.54
CA GLY A 170 -16.48 -6.21 14.17
C GLY A 170 -16.00 -5.92 12.74
N SER A 171 -16.90 -5.90 11.75
CA SER A 171 -16.54 -5.54 10.36
C SER A 171 -16.23 -4.04 10.16
N ILE A 172 -16.79 -3.17 11.01
CA ILE A 172 -16.49 -1.74 11.01
C ILE A 172 -15.08 -1.51 11.59
N VAL A 173 -14.73 -2.22 12.66
CA VAL A 173 -13.38 -2.23 13.25
C VAL A 173 -12.38 -2.89 12.30
N LEU A 174 -12.74 -3.96 11.59
CA LEU A 174 -11.88 -4.59 10.59
C LEU A 174 -11.62 -3.67 9.39
N SER A 175 -12.65 -3.00 8.88
CA SER A 175 -12.53 -2.05 7.75
C SER A 175 -11.78 -0.78 8.15
N ALA A 176 -11.96 -0.32 9.40
CA ALA A 176 -11.11 0.71 10.00
C ALA A 176 -9.66 0.23 10.15
N GLY A 177 -9.45 -1.03 10.55
CA GLY A 177 -8.15 -1.69 10.64
C GLY A 177 -7.47 -1.87 9.27
N GLU A 178 -8.19 -2.15 8.20
CA GLU A 178 -7.67 -2.17 6.83
C GLU A 178 -7.20 -0.77 6.41
N SER A 179 -7.93 0.27 6.82
CA SER A 179 -7.61 1.66 6.47
C SER A 179 -6.53 2.30 7.37
N TRP A 180 -6.37 1.82 8.61
CA TRP A 180 -5.47 2.42 9.63
C TRP A 180 -4.29 1.54 10.00
N SER A 181 -4.47 0.22 10.04
CA SER A 181 -3.53 -0.70 10.68
C SER A 181 -2.76 -1.60 9.72
N LEU A 182 -3.31 -2.11 8.62
CA LEU A 182 -2.49 -2.93 7.71
C LEU A 182 -1.44 -2.09 6.97
N PRO A 183 -1.80 -1.04 6.21
CA PRO A 183 -0.80 -0.21 5.56
C PRO A 183 0.04 0.55 6.60
N GLY A 184 -0.58 1.11 7.64
CA GLY A 184 0.10 1.93 8.63
C GLY A 184 1.01 1.17 9.61
N VAL A 185 0.70 -0.08 9.96
CA VAL A 185 1.50 -0.87 10.93
C VAL A 185 2.43 -1.85 10.20
N VAL A 186 1.99 -2.54 9.15
CA VAL A 186 2.87 -3.41 8.35
C VAL A 186 3.88 -2.59 7.54
N LEU A 187 3.45 -1.51 6.88
CA LEU A 187 4.37 -0.66 6.13
C LEU A 187 5.10 0.31 7.07
N GLY A 188 4.45 0.79 8.14
CA GLY A 188 4.99 1.84 9.03
C GLY A 188 5.99 1.38 10.08
N TRP A 189 5.79 0.20 10.69
CA TRP A 189 6.77 -0.38 11.61
C TRP A 189 7.82 -1.21 10.89
N GLY A 190 7.40 -1.85 9.81
CA GLY A 190 8.18 -2.79 9.05
C GLY A 190 9.06 -2.17 7.98
N GLY A 191 9.67 -1.04 8.28
CA GLY A 191 10.71 -0.39 7.48
C GLY A 191 10.38 -0.01 6.02
N LEU A 192 9.25 -0.43 5.44
CA LEU A 192 8.90 -0.14 4.04
C LEU A 192 8.37 1.29 3.82
N LEU A 193 7.86 1.92 4.89
CA LEU A 193 7.67 3.35 4.99
C LEU A 193 8.93 4.05 5.51
N LEU A 194 9.65 3.46 6.47
CA LEU A 194 10.86 4.08 7.09
C LEU A 194 12.08 4.09 6.16
N SER A 195 12.12 3.27 5.13
CA SER A 195 13.14 3.31 4.10
C SER A 195 12.58 4.08 2.90
N PRO A 196 13.00 5.34 2.69
CA PRO A 196 12.87 6.01 1.40
C PRO A 196 13.64 5.28 0.29
N SER A 197 14.35 4.20 0.64
CA SER A 197 15.23 3.32 -0.12
C SER A 197 14.80 3.01 -1.54
N SER A 198 13.52 2.82 -1.85
CA SER A 198 13.18 2.54 -3.24
C SER A 198 13.06 3.82 -4.08
N GLY A 199 12.49 4.91 -3.56
CA GLY A 199 12.07 6.02 -4.41
C GLY A 199 11.21 5.58 -5.60
N HIS A 200 10.52 4.45 -5.50
CA HIS A 200 9.69 3.86 -6.56
C HIS A 200 8.25 3.72 -6.08
N LEU A 201 7.30 4.08 -6.94
CA LEU A 201 5.86 3.94 -6.66
C LEU A 201 5.37 2.47 -6.76
N ILE A 202 6.03 1.65 -7.60
CA ILE A 202 5.54 0.31 -7.93
C ILE A 202 5.53 -0.65 -6.73
N GLY A 203 6.54 -0.63 -5.87
CA GLY A 203 6.66 -1.53 -4.73
C GLY A 203 5.49 -1.37 -3.76
N PRO A 204 5.24 -0.15 -3.22
CA PRO A 204 4.10 0.13 -2.37
C PRO A 204 2.76 -0.22 -3.02
N VAL A 205 2.55 0.08 -4.31
CA VAL A 205 1.31 -0.27 -5.01
C VAL A 205 1.08 -1.78 -5.04
N LEU A 206 2.11 -2.58 -5.37
CA LEU A 206 2.00 -4.04 -5.38
C LEU A 206 1.77 -4.63 -3.99
N CYS A 207 2.47 -4.11 -2.97
CA CYS A 207 2.26 -4.53 -1.58
C CYS A 207 0.84 -4.22 -1.12
N HIS A 208 0.32 -3.03 -1.46
CA HIS A 208 -1.04 -2.63 -1.16
C HIS A 208 -2.06 -3.53 -1.88
N SER A 209 -1.90 -3.78 -3.18
CA SER A 209 -2.74 -4.74 -3.91
C SER A 209 -2.75 -6.12 -3.25
N PHE A 210 -1.57 -6.64 -2.86
CA PHE A 210 -1.46 -7.92 -2.16
C PHE A 210 -2.19 -7.91 -0.80
N CYS A 211 -2.02 -6.86 0.01
CA CYS A 211 -2.73 -6.69 1.26
C CYS A 211 -4.25 -6.61 1.06
N ASN A 212 -4.73 -5.94 0.01
CA ASN A 212 -6.15 -5.89 -0.33
C ASN A 212 -6.69 -7.25 -0.78
N TYR A 213 -5.85 -8.10 -1.37
CA TYR A 213 -6.22 -9.47 -1.72
C TYR A 213 -6.28 -10.38 -0.48
N MET A 214 -5.26 -10.33 0.38
CA MET A 214 -5.18 -11.19 1.58
C MET A 214 -6.15 -10.75 2.69
N GLY A 215 -6.44 -9.46 2.79
CA GLY A 215 -7.26 -8.88 3.85
C GLY A 215 -6.59 -8.94 5.23
N PHE A 216 -7.37 -8.67 6.28
CA PHE A 216 -6.88 -8.73 7.66
C PHE A 216 -6.59 -10.19 8.07
N PRO A 217 -5.43 -10.49 8.69
CA PRO A 217 -5.11 -11.83 9.14
C PRO A 217 -6.13 -12.35 10.16
N ALA A 218 -6.84 -13.43 9.82
CA ALA A 218 -7.88 -14.02 10.65
C ALA A 218 -7.30 -14.90 11.78
N VAL A 219 -6.53 -14.30 12.69
CA VAL A 219 -5.85 -15.02 13.79
C VAL A 219 -6.84 -15.78 14.68
N CYS A 220 -8.05 -15.24 14.90
CA CYS A 220 -9.10 -15.94 15.65
C CYS A 220 -9.54 -17.23 14.95
N ALA A 221 -9.72 -17.21 13.62
CA ALA A 221 -10.04 -18.40 12.85
C ALA A 221 -8.88 -19.41 12.87
N ALA A 222 -7.62 -18.93 12.86
CA ALA A 222 -6.45 -19.80 12.98
C ALA A 222 -6.37 -20.53 14.34
N LEU A 223 -6.89 -19.94 15.43
CA LEU A 223 -6.94 -20.55 16.76
C LEU A 223 -7.94 -21.70 16.86
N GLU A 224 -9.02 -21.63 16.09
CA GLU A 224 -10.09 -22.63 16.03
C GLU A 224 -9.76 -23.80 15.08
N HIS A 225 -8.77 -23.62 14.20
CA HIS A 225 -8.39 -24.62 13.20
C HIS A 225 -7.79 -25.90 13.84
N PRO A 226 -8.09 -27.11 13.32
CA PRO A 226 -7.55 -28.37 13.84
C PRO A 226 -6.01 -28.41 13.86
N GLN A 227 -5.34 -27.73 12.92
CA GLN A 227 -3.89 -27.61 12.84
C GLN A 227 -3.34 -26.29 13.42
N ARG A 228 -4.04 -25.68 14.38
CA ARG A 228 -3.68 -24.37 15.00
C ARG A 228 -2.21 -24.22 15.39
N ARG A 229 -1.54 -25.28 15.86
CA ARG A 229 -0.12 -25.21 16.25
C ARG A 229 0.79 -24.87 15.07
N HIS A 230 0.53 -25.46 13.90
CA HIS A 230 1.31 -25.20 12.69
C HIS A 230 0.98 -23.82 12.12
N LEU A 231 -0.29 -23.42 12.16
CA LEU A 231 -0.69 -22.08 11.74
C LEU A 231 -0.05 -21.00 12.62
N LEU A 232 -0.20 -21.08 13.95
CA LEU A 232 0.42 -20.13 14.88
C LEU A 232 1.94 -20.07 14.73
N ALA A 233 2.59 -21.22 14.51
CA ALA A 233 4.02 -21.26 14.19
C ALA A 233 4.33 -20.52 12.88
N GLY A 234 3.50 -20.67 11.84
CA GLY A 234 3.60 -19.93 10.58
C GLY A 234 3.42 -18.40 10.75
N TYR A 235 2.45 -17.97 11.56
CA TYR A 235 2.26 -16.56 11.92
C TYR A 235 3.50 -16.00 12.66
N ALA A 236 4.00 -16.71 13.67
CA ALA A 236 5.18 -16.29 14.44
C ALA A 236 6.45 -16.30 13.57
N LEU A 237 6.62 -17.30 12.72
CA LEU A 237 7.74 -17.41 11.80
C LEU A 237 7.71 -16.29 10.75
N GLY A 238 6.55 -15.96 10.19
CA GLY A 238 6.40 -14.86 9.25
C GLY A 238 6.83 -13.53 9.86
N VAL A 239 6.38 -13.23 11.09
CA VAL A 239 6.81 -12.03 11.82
C VAL A 239 8.31 -12.06 12.15
N GLY A 240 8.84 -13.19 12.62
CA GLY A 240 10.26 -13.34 12.93
C GLY A 240 11.16 -13.14 11.71
N LEU A 241 10.85 -13.80 10.59
CA LEU A 241 11.57 -13.65 9.33
C LEU A 241 11.45 -12.24 8.78
N PHE A 242 10.28 -11.62 8.89
CA PHE A 242 10.08 -10.24 8.49
C PHE A 242 11.03 -9.29 9.24
N LEU A 243 11.11 -9.38 10.56
CA LEU A 243 12.00 -8.54 11.36
C LEU A 243 13.48 -8.75 11.02
N LEU A 244 13.89 -10.00 10.74
CA LEU A 244 15.25 -10.34 10.36
C LEU A 244 15.62 -9.86 8.95
N LEU A 245 14.69 -10.01 7.99
CA LEU A 245 14.91 -9.69 6.58
C LEU A 245 14.60 -8.23 6.27
N LEU A 246 14.02 -7.49 7.21
CA LEU A 246 13.63 -6.12 7.00
C LEU A 246 14.82 -5.26 6.55
N GLN A 247 15.84 -5.15 7.41
CA GLN A 247 17.04 -4.36 7.14
C GLN A 247 17.77 -4.76 5.84
N PRO A 248 18.09 -6.04 5.58
CA PRO A 248 18.84 -6.41 4.38
C PRO A 248 18.02 -6.22 3.09
N LEU A 249 16.70 -6.43 3.12
CA LEU A 249 15.86 -6.25 1.93
C LEU A 249 15.47 -4.79 1.70
N THR A 250 15.62 -3.90 2.69
CA THR A 250 15.35 -2.46 2.52
C THR A 250 16.61 -1.62 2.31
N ASP A 251 17.78 -2.22 2.13
CA ASP A 251 19.03 -1.48 1.86
C ASP A 251 18.88 -0.59 0.60
N PRO A 252 19.06 0.74 0.71
CA PRO A 252 19.03 1.69 -0.42
C PRO A 252 19.82 1.23 -1.64
N LYS A 253 20.96 0.56 -1.44
CA LYS A 253 21.85 0.11 -2.53
C LYS A 253 21.17 -0.85 -3.50
N LEU A 254 20.15 -1.58 -3.06
CA LEU A 254 19.41 -2.53 -3.90
C LEU A 254 18.48 -1.84 -4.90
N TYR A 255 18.18 -0.55 -4.71
CA TYR A 255 17.14 0.17 -5.45
C TYR A 255 17.66 1.38 -6.24
N GLY A 256 18.95 1.70 -6.10
CA GLY A 256 19.61 2.81 -6.82
C GLY A 256 19.57 4.13 -6.05
N SER A 257 19.71 5.25 -6.77
CA SER A 257 19.71 6.59 -6.16
C SER A 257 18.36 6.95 -5.52
N LEU A 258 18.33 7.72 -4.42
CA LEU A 258 17.10 8.13 -3.73
C LEU A 258 16.81 9.63 -4.01
N PRO A 259 15.86 9.98 -4.90
CA PRO A 259 15.55 11.37 -5.23
C PRO A 259 15.08 12.19 -4.03
N LEU A 260 14.39 11.55 -3.08
CA LEU A 260 13.88 12.21 -1.88
C LEU A 260 15.00 12.60 -0.90
N CYS A 261 16.06 11.80 -0.82
CA CYS A 261 17.24 12.13 -0.01
C CYS A 261 18.01 13.31 -0.61
N VAL A 262 18.19 13.32 -1.93
CA VAL A 262 18.79 14.46 -2.64
C VAL A 262 17.95 15.74 -2.46
N LEU A 263 16.62 15.63 -2.42
CA LEU A 263 15.73 16.76 -2.13
C LEU A 263 15.95 17.29 -0.70
N LEU A 264 16.07 16.41 0.29
CA LEU A 264 16.27 16.78 1.70
C LEU A 264 17.62 17.45 1.95
N GLU A 265 18.69 16.93 1.35
CA GLU A 265 20.02 17.55 1.39
C GLU A 265 19.98 18.99 0.83
N ARG A 266 19.29 19.19 -0.30
CA ARG A 266 19.13 20.51 -0.92
C ARG A 266 18.20 21.45 -0.17
N ALA A 267 17.25 20.91 0.58
CA ALA A 267 16.36 21.70 1.43
C ALA A 267 17.00 22.11 2.76
N GLY A 268 18.27 21.75 3.01
CA GLY A 268 18.99 22.09 4.25
C GLY A 268 18.63 21.20 5.45
N GLY A 269 18.00 20.05 5.21
CA GLY A 269 17.79 19.03 6.24
C GLY A 269 19.10 18.36 6.61
N SER A 270 19.43 18.30 7.90
CA SER A 270 20.56 17.50 8.41
C SER A 270 20.48 16.06 7.88
N GLU A 271 21.61 15.47 7.49
CA GLU A 271 21.68 14.09 6.99
C GLU A 271 20.80 13.17 7.84
N ALA A 272 19.70 12.69 7.26
CA ALA A 272 18.80 11.82 7.97
C ALA A 272 19.44 10.42 8.00
N PRO A 273 19.49 9.73 9.14
CA PRO A 273 20.00 8.35 9.22
C PRO A 273 19.23 7.35 8.35
N LEU A 274 18.09 7.77 7.79
CA LEU A 274 17.24 7.01 6.86
C LEU A 274 17.73 7.10 5.40
N CYS A 275 18.69 7.98 5.11
CA CYS A 275 19.30 8.18 3.79
C CYS A 275 20.74 7.62 3.71
N SER A 276 21.25 7.06 4.81
CA SER A 276 22.60 6.52 4.96
C SER A 276 22.61 5.00 5.06
#